data_AF-A0A517XYR9-F1
#
_entry.id   AF-A0A517XYR9-F1
#
_cell.length_a   1.000
_cell.length_b   1.000
_cell.length_c   1.000
_cell.angle_alpha   90.00
_cell.angle_beta   90.00
_cell.angle_gamma   90.00
#
_symmetry.space_group_name_H-M   'P 1'
#
loop_
_entity.id
_entity.type
_entity.pdbx_description
1 polymer ?
#
loop_
_entity_poly.entity_id
_entity_poly.type
_entity_poly.pdbx_seq_one_letter_code
_entity_poly.pdbx_strand_id
1 'polypeptide(L)'
;MRKPRRLTPDELAPFEWHPPRRFGRWGVGEVRLEDAVPTPLAALDWPALFGNPNPVEVEVGMGKGLFLLTQATARPAVNFFGIEVVRKYQQFATTRFAVRRLPNVKTAYADAKALFRDVIAPGSVSAVHVLFPDPWWKARHKKRRVFTPEFAADIARALPVGGALHVASDVAEYFGVMTGILRAMPAFRELAAETTDGGGFETNFERKARAQGTPVGRARYERTAEAVTVAPDPATG
;
A
#
# COMPACT_ATOMS: atom_id res chain seq x y z
N MET A 1 25.84 -21.97 -13.41
CA MET A 1 24.55 -21.64 -12.77
C MET A 1 23.41 -21.82 -13.78
N ARG A 2 22.44 -22.69 -13.53
CA ARG A 2 21.21 -22.75 -14.35
C ARG A 2 20.45 -21.43 -14.17
N LYS A 3 19.98 -20.82 -15.27
CA LYS A 3 19.08 -19.67 -15.19
C LYS A 3 17.84 -20.10 -14.38
N PRO A 4 17.38 -19.29 -13.40
CA PRO A 4 16.19 -19.63 -12.63
C PRO A 4 15.01 -19.80 -13.59
N ARG A 5 14.22 -20.86 -13.36
CA ARG A 5 13.02 -21.16 -14.15
C ARG A 5 12.05 -19.97 -14.06
N ARG A 6 11.49 -19.55 -15.19
CA ARG A 6 10.36 -18.61 -15.19
C ARG A 6 9.09 -19.36 -14.78
N LEU A 7 8.35 -18.79 -13.84
CA LEU A 7 7.04 -19.32 -13.46
C LEU A 7 6.02 -19.04 -14.56
N THR A 8 5.10 -19.97 -14.75
CA THR A 8 3.95 -19.86 -15.66
C THR A 8 2.88 -18.93 -15.06
N PRO A 9 1.94 -18.41 -15.87
CA PRO A 9 0.79 -17.67 -15.35
C PRO A 9 0.00 -18.45 -14.30
N ASP A 10 -0.21 -19.75 -14.49
CA ASP A 10 -0.96 -20.60 -13.54
C ASP A 10 -0.25 -20.73 -12.18
N GLU A 11 1.08 -20.73 -12.18
CA GLU A 11 1.87 -20.75 -10.94
C GLU A 11 1.88 -19.40 -10.21
N LEU A 12 1.61 -18.30 -10.92
CA LEU A 12 1.51 -16.97 -10.35
C LEU A 12 0.08 -16.61 -9.95
N ALA A 13 -0.93 -17.19 -10.60
CA ALA A 13 -2.35 -16.89 -10.40
C ALA A 13 -2.79 -16.94 -8.92
N PRO A 14 -2.34 -17.88 -8.07
CA PRO A 14 -2.70 -17.89 -6.66
C PRO A 14 -2.20 -16.66 -5.87
N PHE A 15 -1.26 -15.89 -6.41
CA PHE A 15 -0.64 -14.72 -5.78
C PHE A 15 -1.08 -13.40 -6.42
N GLU A 16 -1.87 -13.44 -7.49
CA GLU A 16 -2.34 -12.27 -8.23
C GLU A 16 -3.85 -12.11 -8.06
N TRP A 17 -4.26 -10.91 -7.65
CA TRP A 17 -5.64 -10.48 -7.79
C TRP A 17 -5.72 -9.46 -8.92
N HIS A 18 -6.68 -9.68 -9.83
CA HIS A 18 -6.86 -8.81 -10.99
C HIS A 18 -8.06 -7.89 -10.76
N PRO A 19 -7.85 -6.57 -10.74
CA PRO A 19 -8.95 -5.63 -10.63
C PRO A 19 -9.87 -5.72 -11.87
N PRO A 20 -11.17 -5.41 -11.74
CA PRO A 20 -12.09 -5.32 -12.87
C PRO A 20 -11.56 -4.40 -13.98
N ARG A 21 -11.89 -4.70 -15.24
CA ARG A 21 -11.34 -4.02 -16.44
C ARG A 21 -11.44 -2.49 -16.42
N ARG A 22 -12.39 -1.92 -15.66
CA ARG A 22 -12.55 -0.46 -15.47
C ARG A 22 -11.36 0.23 -14.80
N PHE A 23 -10.47 -0.52 -14.14
CA PHE A 23 -9.23 0.03 -13.59
C PHE A 23 -8.07 0.06 -14.56
N GLY A 24 -8.30 -0.30 -15.84
CA GLY A 24 -7.39 -0.01 -16.95
C GLY A 24 -6.06 -0.76 -16.91
N ARG A 25 -5.64 -1.25 -18.08
CA ARG A 25 -4.27 -1.71 -18.31
C ARG A 25 -3.40 -0.45 -18.43
N TRP A 26 -2.96 0.16 -17.32
CA TRP A 26 -2.25 1.44 -17.34
C TRP A 26 -0.78 1.30 -17.77
N GLY A 27 -0.56 1.27 -19.07
CA GLY A 27 0.74 1.36 -19.70
C GLY A 27 0.58 1.46 -21.21
N VAL A 28 0.85 2.65 -21.75
CA VAL A 28 0.83 3.06 -23.18
C VAL A 28 -0.56 3.26 -23.81
N GLY A 29 -0.90 4.52 -24.08
CA GLY A 29 -2.01 4.91 -24.97
C GLY A 29 -3.32 5.27 -24.27
N GLU A 30 -3.88 6.42 -24.64
CA GLU A 30 -5.20 6.88 -24.22
C GLU A 30 -6.27 5.80 -24.43
N VAL A 31 -7.06 5.52 -23.40
CA VAL A 31 -8.41 4.96 -23.59
C VAL A 31 -9.35 5.93 -22.90
N ARG A 32 -10.20 6.60 -23.68
CA ARG A 32 -11.24 7.49 -23.18
C ARG A 32 -12.28 6.67 -22.42
N LEU A 33 -12.67 7.22 -21.27
CA LEU A 33 -13.76 6.76 -20.42
C LEU A 33 -15.09 7.09 -21.10
N GLU A 34 -15.52 6.25 -22.03
CA GLU A 34 -16.88 6.27 -22.56
C GLU A 34 -17.22 4.81 -22.92
N ASP A 35 -18.42 4.37 -22.52
CA ASP A 35 -19.00 3.03 -22.76
C ASP A 35 -18.91 1.93 -21.68
N ALA A 36 -18.74 2.25 -20.39
CA ALA A 36 -19.07 1.30 -19.33
C ALA A 36 -20.03 1.91 -18.30
N VAL A 37 -21.30 1.48 -18.35
CA VAL A 37 -22.30 1.74 -17.31
C VAL A 37 -21.70 1.34 -15.95
N PRO A 38 -21.59 2.24 -14.95
CA PRO A 38 -20.94 1.93 -13.70
C PRO A 38 -21.86 1.05 -12.86
N THR A 39 -21.74 -0.27 -13.01
CA THR A 39 -22.15 -1.16 -11.92
C THR A 39 -21.27 -0.82 -10.72
N PRO A 40 -21.82 -0.59 -9.51
CA PRO A 40 -21.00 -0.47 -8.31
C PRO A 40 -20.07 -1.68 -8.26
N LEU A 41 -18.77 -1.46 -8.05
CA LEU A 41 -17.91 -2.60 -7.84
C LEU A 41 -18.29 -3.23 -6.52
N ALA A 42 -18.47 -4.54 -6.53
CA ALA A 42 -18.50 -5.29 -5.29
C ALA A 42 -17.19 -5.04 -4.54
N ALA A 43 -17.31 -4.79 -3.24
CA ALA A 43 -16.14 -4.70 -2.38
C ALA A 43 -15.34 -6.02 -2.44
N LEU A 44 -14.03 -5.92 -2.28
CA LEU A 44 -13.17 -7.11 -2.28
C LEU A 44 -13.45 -7.97 -1.04
N ASP A 45 -13.81 -9.23 -1.28
CA ASP A 45 -13.99 -10.24 -0.25
C ASP A 45 -12.62 -10.82 0.13
N TRP A 46 -12.08 -10.38 1.27
CA TRP A 46 -10.80 -10.84 1.78
C TRP A 46 -10.79 -12.33 2.15
N PRO A 47 -11.78 -12.87 2.89
CA PRO A 47 -11.89 -14.31 3.12
C PRO A 47 -11.89 -15.15 1.84
N ALA A 48 -12.64 -14.74 0.81
CA ALA A 48 -12.65 -15.45 -0.45
C ALA A 48 -11.29 -15.37 -1.17
N LEU A 49 -10.62 -14.22 -1.14
CA LEU A 49 -9.31 -14.03 -1.78
C LEU A 49 -8.21 -14.87 -1.11
N PHE A 50 -8.16 -14.90 0.22
CA PHE A 50 -7.10 -15.59 0.97
C PHE A 50 -7.48 -17.02 1.38
N GLY A 51 -8.76 -17.41 1.27
CA GLY A 51 -9.28 -18.70 1.71
C GLY A 51 -9.35 -18.85 3.23
N ASN A 52 -9.31 -17.76 3.99
CA ASN A 52 -9.31 -17.74 5.45
C ASN A 52 -9.73 -16.36 6.00
N PRO A 53 -10.21 -16.26 7.25
CA PRO A 53 -10.68 -14.99 7.83
C PRO A 53 -9.57 -14.18 8.54
N ASN A 54 -8.28 -14.45 8.29
CA ASN A 54 -7.21 -13.77 9.00
C ASN A 54 -7.19 -12.25 8.68
N PRO A 55 -6.70 -11.41 9.62
CA PRO A 55 -6.56 -9.97 9.40
C PRO A 55 -5.74 -9.66 8.14
N VAL A 56 -6.10 -8.58 7.43
CA VAL A 56 -5.43 -8.14 6.20
C VAL A 56 -4.68 -6.85 6.42
N GLU A 57 -3.40 -6.84 6.07
CA GLU A 57 -2.59 -5.63 5.96
C GLU A 57 -2.28 -5.31 4.50
N VAL A 58 -2.35 -4.02 4.15
CA VAL A 58 -2.13 -3.54 2.79
C VAL A 58 -0.85 -2.73 2.70
N GLU A 59 0.04 -3.04 1.74
CA GLU A 59 1.16 -2.15 1.38
C GLU A 59 0.87 -1.43 0.06
N VAL A 60 0.97 -0.09 0.10
CA VAL A 60 0.82 0.79 -1.06
C VAL A 60 2.18 1.05 -1.68
N GLY A 61 2.35 0.63 -2.94
CA GLY A 61 3.61 0.79 -3.66
C GLY A 61 4.68 -0.20 -3.20
N MET A 62 4.35 -1.50 -3.18
CA MET A 62 5.23 -2.54 -2.61
C MET A 62 6.62 -2.64 -3.27
N GLY A 63 6.79 -2.08 -4.47
CA GLY A 63 8.00 -2.18 -5.26
C GLY A 63 8.41 -3.64 -5.48
N LYS A 64 9.60 -4.00 -4.99
CA LYS A 64 10.14 -5.37 -5.11
C LYS A 64 9.70 -6.31 -3.97
N GLY A 65 8.77 -5.87 -3.13
CA GLY A 65 8.08 -6.68 -2.12
C GLY A 65 8.96 -7.19 -0.97
N LEU A 66 10.05 -6.48 -0.60
CA LEU A 66 10.88 -6.93 0.53
C LEU A 66 10.11 -6.83 1.86
N PHE A 67 9.34 -5.77 2.04
CA PHE A 67 8.51 -5.60 3.23
C PHE A 67 7.53 -6.78 3.40
N LEU A 68 6.68 -7.03 2.40
CA LEU A 68 5.72 -8.15 2.45
C LEU A 68 6.42 -9.49 2.60
N LEU A 69 7.55 -9.70 1.93
CA LEU A 69 8.32 -10.94 2.08
C LEU A 69 8.70 -11.17 3.55
N THR A 70 9.29 -10.18 4.21
CA THR A 70 9.73 -10.28 5.60
C THR A 70 8.54 -10.48 6.54
N GLN A 71 7.50 -9.67 6.37
CA GLN A 71 6.35 -9.69 7.28
C GLN A 71 5.47 -10.92 7.12
N ALA A 72 5.18 -11.34 5.90
CA ALA A 72 4.38 -12.53 5.65
C ALA A 72 5.07 -13.81 6.13
N THR A 73 6.41 -13.85 6.05
CA THR A 73 7.20 -14.96 6.61
C THR A 73 7.15 -14.97 8.15
N ALA A 74 7.27 -13.80 8.78
CA ALA A 74 7.28 -13.68 10.24
C ALA A 74 5.89 -13.81 10.88
N ARG A 75 4.82 -13.47 10.15
CA ARG A 75 3.44 -13.40 10.66
C ARG A 75 2.49 -14.22 9.77
N PRO A 76 2.57 -15.56 9.78
CA PRO A 76 1.76 -16.43 8.91
C PRO A 76 0.25 -16.36 9.21
N ALA A 77 -0.14 -15.89 10.40
CA ALA A 77 -1.53 -15.67 10.79
C ALA A 77 -2.09 -14.31 10.31
N VAL A 78 -1.32 -13.54 9.53
CA VAL A 78 -1.75 -12.27 8.92
C VAL A 78 -1.66 -12.39 7.41
N ASN A 79 -2.69 -11.93 6.72
CA ASN A 79 -2.76 -11.82 5.28
C ASN A 79 -2.19 -10.48 4.82
N PHE A 80 -1.45 -10.49 3.71
CA PHE A 80 -0.77 -9.33 3.17
C PHE A 80 -1.18 -9.09 1.72
N PHE A 81 -1.64 -7.87 1.43
CA PHE A 81 -2.04 -7.46 0.10
C PHE A 81 -1.16 -6.32 -0.39
N GLY A 82 -0.32 -6.60 -1.39
CA GLY A 82 0.51 -5.58 -2.01
C GLY A 82 -0.18 -4.92 -3.20
N ILE A 83 -0.15 -3.60 -3.27
CA ILE A 83 -0.58 -2.84 -4.46
C ILE A 83 0.64 -2.20 -5.12
N GLU A 84 0.76 -2.32 -6.43
CA GLU A 84 1.86 -1.73 -7.20
C GLU A 84 1.39 -1.23 -8.56
N VAL A 85 1.78 -0.01 -8.91
CA VAL A 85 1.37 0.67 -10.16
C VAL A 85 2.35 0.41 -11.31
N VAL A 86 3.51 -0.17 -11.03
CA VAL A 86 4.51 -0.58 -12.03
C VAL A 86 4.51 -2.10 -12.19
N ARG A 87 3.88 -2.58 -13.27
CA ARG A 87 3.68 -4.02 -13.54
C ARG A 87 4.97 -4.85 -13.41
N LYS A 88 6.09 -4.33 -13.88
CA LYS A 88 7.40 -5.01 -13.79
C LYS A 88 7.80 -5.32 -12.34
N TYR A 89 7.53 -4.40 -11.40
CA TYR A 89 7.86 -4.59 -9.99
C TYR A 89 6.87 -5.53 -9.30
N GLN A 90 5.57 -5.41 -9.61
CA GLN A 90 4.56 -6.38 -9.16
C GLN A 90 4.90 -7.81 -9.58
N GLN A 91 5.25 -8.03 -10.85
CA GLN A 91 5.61 -9.37 -11.35
C GLN A 91 6.88 -9.91 -10.68
N PHE A 92 7.86 -9.05 -10.43
CA PHE A 92 9.08 -9.42 -9.71
C PHE A 92 8.77 -9.87 -8.27
N ALA A 93 7.96 -9.11 -7.54
CA ALA A 93 7.54 -9.43 -6.18
C ALA A 93 6.71 -10.73 -6.14
N THR A 94 5.72 -10.85 -7.03
CA THR A 94 4.84 -12.04 -7.13
C THR A 94 5.63 -13.30 -7.40
N THR A 95 6.58 -13.27 -8.34
CA THR A 95 7.47 -14.41 -8.61
C THR A 95 8.24 -14.80 -7.34
N ARG A 96 8.69 -13.81 -6.56
CA ARG A 96 9.43 -14.03 -5.33
C ARG A 96 8.60 -14.70 -4.24
N PHE A 97 7.33 -14.32 -4.11
CA PHE A 97 6.37 -14.91 -3.18
C PHE A 97 5.98 -16.33 -3.61
N ALA A 98 5.75 -16.54 -4.90
CA ALA A 98 5.43 -17.86 -5.46
C ALA A 98 6.55 -18.88 -5.30
N VAL A 99 7.81 -18.50 -5.59
CA VAL A 99 8.98 -19.38 -5.36
C VAL A 99 9.12 -19.79 -3.89
N ARG A 100 8.72 -18.91 -2.95
CA ARG A 100 8.75 -19.17 -1.50
C ARG A 100 7.47 -19.79 -0.96
N ARG A 101 6.45 -19.94 -1.80
CA ARG A 101 5.14 -20.49 -1.44
C ARG A 101 4.55 -19.77 -0.22
N LEU A 102 4.43 -18.44 -0.28
CA LEU A 102 3.83 -17.62 0.79
C LEU A 102 2.31 -17.47 0.57
N PRO A 103 1.46 -18.36 1.11
CA PRO A 103 0.03 -18.38 0.77
C PRO A 103 -0.72 -17.14 1.26
N ASN A 104 -0.20 -16.49 2.31
CA ASN A 104 -0.73 -15.30 2.94
C ASN A 104 -0.29 -14.00 2.27
N VAL A 105 0.23 -14.04 1.03
CA VAL A 105 0.54 -12.84 0.24
C VAL A 105 -0.22 -12.88 -1.09
N LYS A 106 -0.93 -11.80 -1.39
CA LYS A 106 -1.52 -11.54 -2.70
C LYS A 106 -1.09 -10.17 -3.20
N THR A 107 -1.12 -9.97 -4.51
CA THR A 107 -0.69 -8.72 -5.15
C THR A 107 -1.69 -8.23 -6.17
N ALA A 108 -1.73 -6.92 -6.36
CA ALA A 108 -2.50 -6.27 -7.41
C ALA A 108 -1.63 -5.29 -8.19
N TYR A 109 -1.73 -5.38 -9.51
CA TYR A 109 -1.26 -4.33 -10.41
C TYR A 109 -2.38 -3.32 -10.60
N ALA A 110 -2.32 -2.19 -9.88
CA ALA A 110 -3.42 -1.22 -9.82
C ALA A 110 -2.99 0.16 -9.30
N ASP A 111 -3.85 1.15 -9.48
CA ASP A 111 -3.79 2.42 -8.74
C ASP A 111 -4.37 2.21 -7.33
N ALA A 112 -3.57 2.48 -6.31
CA ALA A 112 -3.98 2.30 -4.92
C ALA A 112 -5.13 3.23 -4.52
N LYS A 113 -5.12 4.50 -4.95
CA LYS A 113 -6.19 5.45 -4.62
C LYS A 113 -7.53 4.96 -5.15
N ALA A 114 -7.54 4.46 -6.38
CA ALA A 114 -8.75 3.90 -6.99
C ALA A 114 -9.26 2.65 -6.26
N LEU A 115 -8.35 1.74 -5.88
CA LEU A 115 -8.74 0.55 -5.10
C LEU A 115 -9.29 0.90 -3.72
N PHE A 116 -8.63 1.81 -3.00
CA PHE A 116 -9.10 2.23 -1.68
C PHE A 116 -10.48 2.88 -1.79
N ARG A 117 -10.68 3.82 -2.73
CA ARG A 117 -11.96 4.50 -2.96
C ARG A 117 -13.09 3.55 -3.35
N ASP A 118 -12.85 2.64 -4.30
CA ASP A 118 -13.93 1.95 -5.01
C ASP A 118 -14.08 0.46 -4.68
N VAL A 119 -13.09 -0.16 -4.01
CA VAL A 119 -13.00 -1.63 -3.88
C VAL A 119 -12.76 -2.09 -2.45
N ILE A 120 -11.91 -1.38 -1.70
CA ILE A 120 -11.61 -1.75 -0.32
C ILE A 120 -12.79 -1.35 0.58
N ALA A 121 -13.40 -2.36 1.19
CA ALA A 121 -14.54 -2.17 2.08
C ALA A 121 -14.13 -1.35 3.31
N PRO A 122 -15.03 -0.50 3.84
CA PRO A 122 -14.81 0.18 5.11
C PRO A 122 -14.51 -0.82 6.25
N GLY A 123 -13.56 -0.48 7.12
CA GLY A 123 -13.18 -1.31 8.27
C GLY A 123 -12.60 -2.70 7.96
N SER A 124 -12.28 -3.00 6.69
CA SER A 124 -11.92 -4.35 6.25
C SER A 124 -10.42 -4.68 6.30
N VAL A 125 -9.56 -3.70 6.58
CA VAL A 125 -8.10 -3.89 6.66
C VAL A 125 -7.59 -3.50 8.04
N SER A 126 -6.74 -4.33 8.65
CA SER A 126 -6.22 -4.09 10.00
C SER A 126 -5.07 -3.10 10.03
N ALA A 127 -4.28 -3.02 8.95
CA ALA A 127 -3.25 -2.01 8.79
C ALA A 127 -3.00 -1.60 7.33
N VAL A 128 -2.52 -0.38 7.12
CA VAL A 128 -2.10 0.15 5.82
C VAL A 128 -0.69 0.73 5.94
N HIS A 129 0.20 0.35 5.02
CA HIS A 129 1.59 0.77 5.00
C HIS A 129 1.89 1.57 3.72
N VAL A 130 2.32 2.81 3.90
CA VAL A 130 2.78 3.69 2.83
C VAL A 130 4.25 4.01 3.07
N LEU A 131 5.13 3.21 2.47
CA LEU A 131 6.56 3.21 2.77
C LEU A 131 7.35 3.70 1.57
N PHE A 132 8.10 4.78 1.74
CA PHE A 132 8.95 5.40 0.71
C PHE A 132 8.22 5.71 -0.61
N PRO A 133 7.04 6.38 -0.55
CA PRO A 133 6.34 6.78 -1.77
C PRO A 133 7.20 7.73 -2.62
N ASP A 134 7.02 7.69 -3.95
CA ASP A 134 7.78 8.57 -4.86
C ASP A 134 7.55 10.05 -4.49
N PRO A 135 8.62 10.79 -4.14
CA PRO A 135 8.53 12.17 -3.67
C PRO A 135 8.16 13.19 -4.76
N TRP A 136 8.35 12.83 -6.04
CA TRP A 136 8.15 13.73 -7.18
C TRP A 136 8.80 15.12 -6.99
N TRP A 137 10.13 15.15 -6.97
CA TRP A 137 10.98 16.31 -6.62
C TRP A 137 10.68 17.63 -7.33
N LYS A 138 10.14 17.60 -8.56
CA LYS A 138 9.85 18.82 -9.33
C LYS A 138 8.52 19.39 -8.88
N ALA A 139 8.43 20.69 -8.57
CA ALA A 139 7.21 21.35 -8.10
C ALA A 139 5.97 21.01 -8.95
N ARG A 140 6.09 21.06 -10.28
CA ARG A 140 5.04 20.68 -11.24
C ARG A 140 4.54 19.23 -11.14
N HIS A 141 5.32 18.35 -10.52
CA HIS A 141 4.99 16.92 -10.34
C HIS A 141 4.47 16.61 -8.93
N LYS A 142 4.44 17.57 -7.99
CA LYS A 142 3.92 17.34 -6.63
C LYS A 142 2.49 16.79 -6.63
N LYS A 143 1.66 17.16 -7.62
CA LYS A 143 0.30 16.61 -7.84
C LYS A 143 0.25 15.10 -8.12
N ARG A 144 1.39 14.47 -8.40
CA ARG A 144 1.52 13.01 -8.64
C ARG A 144 1.87 12.24 -7.37
N ARG A 145 2.11 12.91 -6.25
CA ARG A 145 2.30 12.28 -4.94
C ARG A 145 1.06 11.44 -4.63
N VAL A 146 1.29 10.19 -4.20
CA VAL A 146 0.21 9.26 -3.86
C VAL A 146 -0.48 9.68 -2.57
N PHE A 147 0.27 10.28 -1.63
CA PHE A 147 -0.24 10.64 -0.31
C PHE A 147 -0.85 12.05 -0.35
N THR A 148 -2.17 12.08 -0.48
CA THR A 148 -3.00 13.30 -0.47
C THR A 148 -4.01 13.23 0.68
N PRO A 149 -4.66 14.34 1.05
CA PRO A 149 -5.71 14.34 2.08
C PRO A 149 -6.87 13.37 1.76
N GLU A 150 -7.30 13.29 0.50
CA GLU A 150 -8.36 12.38 0.07
C GLU A 150 -7.93 10.93 0.22
N PHE A 151 -6.69 10.61 -0.15
CA PHE A 151 -6.17 9.26 0.01
C PHE A 151 -6.03 8.87 1.49
N ALA A 152 -5.61 9.81 2.35
CA ALA A 152 -5.57 9.58 3.79
C ALA A 152 -6.98 9.34 4.37
N ALA A 153 -7.99 10.05 3.89
CA ALA A 153 -9.39 9.82 4.26
C ALA A 153 -9.90 8.44 3.78
N ASP A 154 -9.56 8.03 2.56
CA ASP A 154 -9.88 6.71 2.05
C ASP A 154 -9.22 5.58 2.87
N ILE A 155 -7.96 5.78 3.30
CA ILE A 155 -7.28 4.87 4.24
C ILE A 155 -8.02 4.83 5.58
N ALA A 156 -8.39 5.99 6.13
CA ALA A 156 -9.10 6.06 7.41
C ALA A 156 -10.46 5.34 7.38
N ARG A 157 -11.16 5.36 6.24
CA ARG A 157 -12.40 4.60 6.03
C ARG A 157 -12.13 3.09 5.96
N ALA A 158 -11.05 2.68 5.30
CA ALA A 158 -10.70 1.27 5.15
C ALA A 158 -10.29 0.60 6.48
N LEU A 159 -9.73 1.37 7.43
CA LEU A 159 -9.33 0.89 8.75
C LEU A 159 -10.52 0.84 9.73
N PRO A 160 -10.65 -0.21 10.57
CA PRO A 160 -11.53 -0.17 11.73
C PRO A 160 -10.93 0.77 12.79
N VAL A 161 -11.73 1.17 13.79
CA VAL A 161 -11.20 1.83 14.99
C VAL A 161 -10.12 0.94 15.63
N GLY A 162 -8.97 1.51 15.97
CA GLY A 162 -7.78 0.78 16.42
C GLY A 162 -6.88 0.24 15.30
N GLY A 163 -7.31 0.33 14.03
CA GLY A 163 -6.49 -0.05 12.88
C GLY A 163 -5.27 0.86 12.69
N ALA A 164 -4.19 0.34 12.12
CA ALA A 164 -2.92 1.05 12.06
C ALA A 164 -2.61 1.63 10.66
N LEU A 165 -2.04 2.83 10.62
CA LEU A 165 -1.40 3.41 9.44
C LEU A 165 0.08 3.62 9.72
N HIS A 166 0.93 3.03 8.88
CA HIS A 166 2.38 3.20 8.94
C HIS A 166 2.85 4.05 7.76
N VAL A 167 3.57 5.13 8.04
CA VAL A 167 4.15 6.00 7.01
C VAL A 167 5.66 6.12 7.22
N ALA A 168 6.42 6.06 6.13
CA ALA A 168 7.86 6.26 6.17
C ALA A 168 8.37 6.93 4.89
N SER A 169 9.41 7.75 5.00
CA SER A 169 10.11 8.34 3.85
C SER A 169 11.53 8.76 4.23
N ASP A 170 12.46 8.62 3.28
CA ASP A 170 13.83 9.15 3.33
C ASP A 170 13.90 10.62 2.83
N VAL A 171 12.76 11.22 2.49
CA VAL A 171 12.65 12.61 2.04
C VAL A 171 11.96 13.43 3.11
N ALA A 172 12.74 14.19 3.88
CA ALA A 172 12.24 14.96 5.03
C ALA A 172 11.06 15.88 4.69
N GLU A 173 11.10 16.60 3.54
CA GLU A 173 9.99 17.43 3.08
C GLU A 173 8.72 16.61 2.88
N TYR A 174 8.82 15.45 2.22
CA TYR A 174 7.64 14.64 1.91
C TYR A 174 7.09 13.96 3.17
N PHE A 175 7.96 13.49 4.06
CA PHE A 175 7.56 13.00 5.38
C PHE A 175 6.81 14.07 6.18
N GLY A 176 7.30 15.31 6.15
CA GLY A 176 6.62 16.47 6.75
C GLY A 176 5.22 16.70 6.17
N VAL A 177 5.06 16.60 4.85
CA VAL A 177 3.75 16.70 4.19
C VAL A 177 2.80 15.57 4.63
N MET A 178 3.28 14.33 4.63
CA MET A 178 2.47 13.16 5.02
C MET A 178 1.99 13.28 6.48
N THR A 179 2.90 13.58 7.40
CA THR A 179 2.59 13.73 8.83
C THR A 179 1.75 14.99 9.11
N GLY A 180 1.95 16.08 8.36
CA GLY A 180 1.12 17.27 8.43
C GLY A 180 -0.35 17.01 8.07
N ILE A 181 -0.60 16.27 6.98
CA ILE A 181 -1.95 15.83 6.60
C ILE A 181 -2.57 15.01 7.73
N LEU A 182 -1.84 14.02 8.25
CA LEU A 182 -2.37 13.12 9.28
C LEU A 182 -2.66 13.83 10.61
N ARG A 183 -1.81 14.79 11.01
CA ARG A 183 -2.03 15.60 12.23
C ARG A 183 -3.24 16.52 12.12
N ALA A 184 -3.65 16.90 10.90
CA ALA A 184 -4.85 17.69 10.65
C ALA A 184 -6.14 16.85 10.65
N MET A 185 -6.05 15.52 10.76
CA MET A 185 -7.21 14.61 10.73
C MET A 185 -7.48 14.02 12.13
N PRO A 186 -8.58 14.38 12.80
CA PRO A 186 -8.97 13.78 14.09
C PRO A 186 -9.18 12.26 14.01
N ALA A 187 -9.44 11.76 12.80
CA ALA A 187 -9.54 10.34 12.49
C ALA A 187 -8.26 9.54 12.78
N PHE A 188 -7.11 10.21 12.94
CA PHE A 188 -5.82 9.59 13.24
C PHE A 188 -5.19 10.14 14.51
N ARG A 189 -4.64 9.24 15.33
CA ARG A 189 -3.81 9.58 16.49
C ARG A 189 -2.41 9.03 16.30
N GLU A 190 -1.41 9.90 16.37
CA GLU A 190 0.00 9.49 16.31
C GLU A 190 0.33 8.65 17.55
N LEU A 191 0.92 7.47 17.34
CA LEU A 191 1.43 6.61 18.40
C LEU A 191 2.90 6.90 18.64
N ALA A 192 3.36 6.71 19.88
CA ALA A 192 4.78 6.78 20.19
C ALA A 192 5.58 5.83 19.29
N ALA A 193 6.78 6.25 18.88
CA ALA A 193 7.65 5.41 18.07
C ALA A 193 7.91 4.10 18.81
N GLU A 194 7.59 2.97 18.18
CA GLU A 194 8.04 1.67 18.67
C GLU A 194 9.57 1.70 18.68
N THR A 195 10.18 1.39 19.83
CA THR A 195 11.59 1.06 19.86
C THR A 195 11.80 -0.09 18.87
N THR A 196 12.85 -0.02 18.07
CA THR A 196 13.20 -0.97 17.01
C THR A 196 13.36 -2.44 17.45
N ASP A 197 13.07 -2.74 18.71
CA ASP A 197 13.59 -3.89 19.44
C ASP A 197 12.57 -5.05 19.54
N GLY A 198 11.35 -4.88 19.01
CA GLY A 198 10.27 -5.87 19.15
C GLY A 198 9.62 -6.41 17.86
N GLY A 199 10.07 -6.00 16.67
CA GLY A 199 9.42 -6.43 15.42
C GLY A 199 9.62 -5.52 14.20
N GLY A 200 10.59 -4.60 14.25
CA GLY A 200 10.84 -3.66 13.16
C GLY A 200 11.07 -4.34 11.82
N PHE A 201 10.28 -3.98 10.82
CA PHE A 201 10.51 -4.38 9.44
C PHE A 201 11.47 -3.39 8.76
N GLU A 202 12.41 -3.92 7.99
CA GLU A 202 13.25 -3.12 7.10
C GLU A 202 12.77 -3.22 5.65
N THR A 203 12.65 -2.07 4.97
CA THR A 203 12.46 -2.01 3.52
C THR A 203 13.80 -1.99 2.77
N ASN A 204 13.77 -2.17 1.44
CA ASN A 204 14.98 -1.98 0.61
C ASN A 204 15.51 -0.54 0.69
N PHE A 205 14.62 0.44 0.85
CA PHE A 205 14.99 1.85 0.97
C PHE A 205 15.65 2.12 2.31
N GLU A 206 15.19 1.51 3.41
CA GLU A 206 15.83 1.68 4.72
C GLU A 206 17.22 1.09 4.76
N ARG A 207 17.42 -0.09 4.17
CA ARG A 207 18.75 -0.67 4.00
C ARG A 207 19.67 0.25 3.21
N LYS A 208 19.15 0.87 2.14
CA LYS A 208 19.91 1.82 1.31
C LYS A 208 20.22 3.11 2.08
N ALA A 209 19.23 3.71 2.74
CA ALA A 209 19.35 4.93 3.52
C ALA A 209 20.36 4.75 4.65
N ARG A 210 20.28 3.63 5.40
CA ARG A 210 21.25 3.25 6.43
C ARG A 210 22.68 3.15 5.88
N ALA A 211 22.85 2.45 4.76
CA ALA A 211 24.16 2.32 4.10
C ALA A 211 24.72 3.69 3.63
N GLN A 212 23.86 4.68 3.43
CA GLN A 212 24.21 6.03 2.97
C GLN A 212 24.19 7.08 4.09
N GLY A 213 23.90 6.69 5.34
CA GLY A 213 23.72 7.63 6.45
C GLY A 213 22.55 8.62 6.27
N THR A 214 21.59 8.33 5.39
CA THR A 214 20.43 9.19 5.12
C THR A 214 19.38 8.99 6.22
N PRO A 215 18.93 10.05 6.91
CA PRO A 215 17.85 9.95 7.90
C PRO A 215 16.54 9.47 7.26
N VAL A 216 15.81 8.60 7.97
CA VAL A 216 14.49 8.11 7.57
C VAL A 216 13.47 8.58 8.60
N GLY A 217 12.44 9.28 8.15
CA GLY A 217 11.25 9.56 8.96
C GLY A 217 10.33 8.35 8.98
N ARG A 218 9.85 7.97 10.16
CA ARG A 218 8.86 6.90 10.37
C ARG A 218 7.83 7.36 11.40
N ALA A 219 6.57 7.16 11.10
CA ALA A 219 5.47 7.41 12.05
C ALA A 219 4.41 6.32 11.94
N ARG A 220 3.74 6.07 13.06
CA ARG A 220 2.62 5.15 13.17
C ARG A 220 1.43 5.92 13.71
N TYR A 221 0.27 5.70 13.11
CA TYR A 221 -0.99 6.28 13.52
C TYR A 221 -2.00 5.17 13.79
N GLU A 222 -2.90 5.42 14.73
CA GLU A 222 -4.05 4.58 15.00
C GLU A 222 -5.32 5.29 14.52
N ARG A 223 -6.24 4.53 13.91
CA ARG A 223 -7.57 5.00 13.54
C ARG A 223 -8.42 5.22 14.79
N THR A 224 -8.86 6.45 15.03
CA THR A 224 -9.71 6.82 16.17
C THR A 224 -11.19 6.50 15.89
N ALA A 225 -12.09 6.79 16.85
CA ALA A 225 -13.52 6.72 16.63
C ALA A 225 -14.10 7.97 15.94
N GLU A 226 -13.30 9.02 15.73
CA GLU A 226 -13.74 10.28 15.13
C GLU A 226 -14.20 10.08 13.69
N ALA A 227 -15.09 10.95 13.22
CA ALA A 227 -15.56 10.93 11.84
C ALA A 227 -14.39 11.14 10.86
N VAL A 228 -14.45 10.45 9.73
CA VAL A 228 -13.46 10.65 8.66
C VAL A 228 -13.79 11.95 7.93
N THR A 229 -12.88 12.91 7.98
CA THR A 229 -12.91 14.16 7.22
C THR A 229 -11.68 14.27 6.35
N VAL A 230 -11.78 14.99 5.24
CA VAL A 230 -10.63 15.30 4.37
C VAL A 230 -9.91 16.51 4.95
N ALA A 231 -8.62 16.38 5.21
CA ALA A 231 -7.80 17.52 5.65
C ALA A 231 -7.65 18.57 4.52
N PRO A 232 -7.39 19.84 4.85
CA PRO A 232 -7.00 20.83 3.86
C PRO A 232 -5.75 20.39 3.09
N ASP A 233 -5.67 20.67 1.79
CA ASP A 233 -4.48 20.36 1.01
C ASP A 233 -3.33 21.31 1.39
N PRO A 234 -2.20 20.79 1.91
CA PRO A 234 -1.06 21.63 2.30
C PRO A 234 -0.42 22.37 1.12
N ALA A 235 -0.75 22.03 -0.13
CA ALA A 235 -0.28 22.74 -1.32
C ALA A 235 -1.13 23.97 -1.71
N THR A 236 -2.27 24.21 -1.03
CA THR A 236 -3.13 25.38 -1.28
C THR A 236 -3.01 26.48 -0.23
N GLY A 237 -2.13 26.31 0.77
CA GLY A 237 -1.81 27.30 1.81
C GLY A 237 -0.50 28.02 1.59
#